data_AF-A0A8J3FL46-F1
#
_entry.id   AF-A0A8J3FL46-F1
#
_cell.length_a   1.000
_cell.length_b   1.000
_cell.length_c   1.000
_cell.angle_alpha   90.00
_cell.angle_beta   90.00
_cell.angle_gamma   90.00
#
_symmetry.space_group_name_H-M   'P 1'
#
loop_
_entity.id
_entity.type
_entity.pdbx_description
1 polymer ?
#
loop_
_entity_poly.entity_id
_entity_poly.type
_entity_poly.pdbx_seq_one_letter_code
_entity_poly.pdbx_strand_id
1 'polypeptide(L)' 'MVTRREALEAIKDRLTAELDVVEGRDTAVLAKELRATWAELDGLPAVDSDAPADEIARRREQRRRSAAG' A
#
# COMPACT_ATOMS: atom_id res chain seq x y z
N MET A 1 -11.26 -2.93 -6.81
CA MET A 1 -10.83 -3.43 -5.50
C MET A 1 -9.73 -2.49 -5.04
N VAL A 2 -9.88 -1.87 -3.88
CA VAL A 2 -8.84 -1.02 -3.30
C VAL A 2 -7.80 -1.92 -2.64
N THR A 3 -6.53 -1.74 -2.95
CA THR A 3 -5.41 -2.45 -2.32
C THR A 3 -5.22 -1.96 -0.89
N ARG A 4 -4.59 -2.77 -0.04
CA ARG A 4 -4.30 -2.37 1.35
C ARG A 4 -3.41 -1.12 1.40
N ARG A 5 -2.45 -0.99 0.48
CA ARG A 5 -1.60 0.21 0.38
C ARG A 5 -2.42 1.45 0.06
N GLU A 6 -3.26 1.40 -0.97
CA GLU A 6 -4.13 2.54 -1.35
C GLU A 6 -5.06 2.97 -0.20
N ALA A 7 -5.60 2.00 0.57
CA ALA A 7 -6.42 2.31 1.73
C ALA A 7 -5.63 3.04 2.83
N LEU A 8 -4.40 2.60 3.12
CA LEU A 8 -3.53 3.26 4.10
C LEU A 8 -3.02 4.63 3.63
N GLU A 9 -2.78 4.81 2.33
CA GLU A 9 -2.45 6.10 1.74
C GLU A 9 -3.59 7.10 1.89
N ALA A 10 -4.84 6.67 1.62
CA ALA A 10 -6.02 7.50 1.85
C ALA A 10 -6.19 7.88 3.34
N ILE A 11 -5.91 6.96 4.26
CA ILE A 11 -5.93 7.23 5.71
C ILE A 11 -4.84 8.23 6.08
N LYS A 12 -3.62 8.07 5.56
CA LYS A 12 -2.49 8.99 5.77
C LYS A 12 -2.85 10.42 5.31
N ASP A 13 -3.43 10.56 4.12
CA ASP A 13 -3.78 11.87 3.57
C ASP A 13 -4.87 12.53 4.42
N ARG A 14 -5.87 11.76 4.86
CA ARG A 14 -6.91 12.23 5.78
C ARG A 14 -6.33 12.69 7.13
N LEU A 15 -5.51 11.87 7.76
CA LEU A 15 -4.89 12.20 9.05
C LEU A 15 -3.99 13.43 8.96
N THR A 16 -3.31 13.63 7.83
CA THR A 16 -2.50 14.82 7.56
C THR A 16 -3.39 16.07 7.46
N ALA A 17 -4.49 15.99 6.71
CA ALA A 17 -5.44 17.10 6.60
C ALA A 17 -6.11 17.44 7.94
N GLU A 18 -6.42 16.43 8.76
CA GLU A 18 -6.97 16.64 10.10
C GLU A 18 -5.93 17.25 11.06
N LEU A 19 -4.65 16.90 10.92
CA LEU A 19 -3.55 17.49 11.70
C LEU A 19 -3.32 18.97 11.40
N ASP A 20 -3.56 19.41 10.16
CA ASP A 20 -3.39 20.81 9.77
C ASP A 20 -4.42 21.75 10.43
N VAL A 21 -5.56 21.20 10.88
CA VAL A 21 -6.68 22.00 11.43
C VAL A 21 -6.90 21.78 12.93
N VAL A 22 -6.33 20.74 13.51
CA VAL A 22 -6.57 20.36 14.90
C VAL A 22 -5.58 21.02 15.86
N GLU A 23 -6.08 21.56 16.97
CA GLU A 23 -5.27 22.17 18.01
C GLU A 23 -5.42 21.44 19.35
N GLY A 24 -4.37 21.53 20.18
CA GLY A 24 -4.39 21.07 21.55
C GLY A 24 -4.26 19.55 21.69
N ARG A 25 -5.14 18.94 22.48
CA ARG A 25 -4.98 17.55 22.95
C ARG A 25 -5.10 16.53 21.82
N ASP A 26 -5.88 16.84 20.79
CA ASP A 26 -6.21 15.91 19.71
C ASP A 26 -5.09 15.83 18.66
N THR A 27 -4.23 16.86 18.57
CA THR A 27 -3.03 16.85 17.72
C THR A 27 -2.10 15.69 18.08
N ALA A 28 -1.93 15.40 19.38
CA ALA A 28 -1.06 14.32 19.82
C ALA A 28 -1.61 12.93 19.46
N VAL A 29 -2.95 12.78 19.47
CA VAL A 29 -3.63 11.55 19.10
C VAL A 29 -3.51 11.32 17.59
N LEU A 30 -3.86 12.31 16.79
CA LEU A 30 -3.78 12.22 15.33
C LEU A 30 -2.33 12.03 14.84
N ALA A 31 -1.35 12.67 15.48
CA ALA A 31 0.06 12.46 15.17
C ALA A 31 0.52 11.01 15.48
N LYS A 32 -0.04 10.38 16.52
CA LYS A 32 0.26 8.97 16.84
C LYS A 32 -0.35 8.04 15.80
N GLU A 33 -1.59 8.28 15.40
CA GLU A 33 -2.26 7.49 14.37
C GLU A 33 -1.58 7.62 13.01
N LEU A 34 -1.12 8.83 12.66
CA LEU A 34 -0.36 9.06 11.44
C LEU A 34 0.93 8.25 11.46
N ARG A 35 1.72 8.30 12.55
CA ARG A 35 2.95 7.48 12.66
C ARG A 35 2.68 5.98 12.54
N ALA A 36 1.60 5.48 13.13
CA ALA A 36 1.22 4.08 12.99
C ALA A 36 0.89 3.71 11.54
N THR A 37 0.18 4.59 10.83
CA THR A 37 -0.14 4.42 9.41
C THR A 37 1.12 4.40 8.54
N TRP A 38 2.07 5.30 8.81
CA TRP A 38 3.37 5.32 8.13
C TRP A 38 4.17 4.03 8.40
N ALA A 39 4.21 3.55 9.64
CA ALA A 39 4.89 2.31 9.98
C ALA A 39 4.27 1.09 9.27
N GLU A 40 2.95 1.06 9.12
CA GLU A 40 2.27 0.00 8.36
C GLU A 40 2.59 0.10 6.86
N LEU A 41 2.58 1.30 6.27
CA LEU A 41 2.95 1.52 4.87
C LEU A 41 4.39 1.12 4.55
N ASP A 42 5.30 1.35 5.48
CA ASP A 42 6.72 0.97 5.39
C ASP A 42 6.90 -0.55 5.52
N GLY A 43 6.09 -1.19 6.38
CA GLY A 43 6.09 -2.64 6.55
C GLY A 43 5.39 -3.41 5.42
N LEU A 44 4.60 -2.75 4.58
CA LEU A 44 4.04 -3.38 3.40
C LEU A 44 5.14 -3.60 2.35
N PRO A 45 5.15 -4.75 1.66
CA PRO A 45 6.06 -4.95 0.53
C PRO A 45 5.90 -3.78 -0.43
N ALA A 46 7.03 -3.28 -0.95
CA ALA A 46 7.00 -2.34 -2.04
C ALA A 46 6.16 -3.00 -3.14
N VAL A 47 5.02 -2.39 -3.47
CA VAL A 47 4.33 -2.73 -4.70
C VAL A 47 5.18 -2.11 -5.79
N ASP A 48 6.30 -2.77 -6.11
CA ASP A 48 6.67 -2.87 -7.51
C ASP A 48 5.39 -3.27 -8.23
N SER A 49 5.01 -2.50 -9.24
CA SER A 49 3.80 -2.71 -10.03
C SER A 49 3.82 -4.03 -10.84
N ASP A 50 4.66 -4.98 -10.46
CA ASP A 50 4.78 -6.35 -10.96
C ASP A 50 4.60 -7.31 -9.77
N ALA A 51 3.34 -7.57 -9.40
CA ALA A 51 3.05 -8.67 -8.49
C ALA A 51 3.44 -10.00 -9.18
N PRO A 52 4.19 -10.91 -8.52
CA PRO A 52 4.72 -12.16 -9.08
C PRO A 52 3.68 -13.19 -9.57
N ALA A 53 2.38 -12.87 -9.46
CA ALA A 53 1.32 -13.63 -10.11
C ALA A 53 1.40 -13.54 -11.65
N ASP A 54 1.77 -12.37 -12.20
CA ASP A 54 1.98 -12.20 -13.63
C ASP A 54 3.27 -12.89 -14.09
N GLU A 55 4.31 -12.91 -13.27
CA GLU A 55 5.52 -13.68 -13.61
C GLU A 55 5.25 -15.19 -13.62
N ILE A 56 4.46 -15.72 -12.68
CA ILE A 56 4.05 -17.12 -12.71
C ILE A 56 3.14 -17.41 -13.91
N ALA A 57 2.20 -16.51 -14.25
CA ALA A 57 1.36 -16.63 -15.44
C ALA A 57 2.19 -16.60 -16.73
N ARG A 58 3.17 -15.71 -16.83
CA ARG A 58 4.11 -15.57 -17.96
C ARG A 58 5.02 -16.78 -18.10
N ARG A 59 5.54 -17.33 -16.98
CA ARG A 59 6.31 -18.59 -16.96
C ARG A 59 5.45 -19.81 -17.32
N ARG A 60 4.15 -19.81 -17.00
CA ARG A 60 3.22 -20.87 -17.44
C ARG A 60 2.94 -20.75 -18.94
N GLU A 61 2.72 -19.54 -19.44
CA GLU A 61 2.48 -19.29 -20.87
C GLU A 61 3.69 -19.61 -21.75
N GLN A 62 4.90 -19.23 -21.33
CA GLN A 62 6.13 -19.62 -22.02
C GLN A 62 6.29 -21.13 -22.10
N ARG A 63 6.06 -21.86 -21.00
CA ARG A 63 6.10 -23.33 -21.00
C ARG A 63 5.09 -23.95 -21.96
N ARG A 64 3.88 -23.40 -22.06
CA ARG A 64 2.87 -23.89 -23.02
C ARG A 64 3.28 -23.66 -24.47
N ARG A 65 3.83 -22.48 -24.79
CA ARG A 65 4.32 -22.19 -26.15
C ARG A 65 5.52 -23.05 -26.55
N SER A 66 6.45 -23.30 -25.62
CA SER A 66 7.59 -24.19 -25.87
C SER A 66 7.21 -25.67 -25.99
N ALA A 67 6.05 -26.08 -25.47
CA ALA A 67 5.55 -27.45 -25.57
C ALA A 67 4.60 -27.68 -26.77
N ALA A 68 4.21 -26.62 -27.47
CA ALA A 68 3.32 -26.65 -28.63
C ALA A 68 4.06 -26.42 -29.97
N GLY A 69 5.40 -26.46 -29.96
CA GLY A 69 6.27 -26.39 -31.13
C GLY A 69 7.08 -27.68 -31.29
#